data_AF-A0AA39FH23-F1
#
_entry.id   AF-A0AA39FH23-F1
#
_cell.length_a   1.000
_cell.length_b   1.000
_cell.length_c   1.000
_cell.angle_alpha   90.00
_cell.angle_beta   90.00
_cell.angle_gamma   90.00
#
_symmetry.space_group_name_H-M   'P 1'
#
loop_
_entity.id
_entity.type
_entity.pdbx_description
1 polymer ?
#
loop_
_entity_poly.entity_id
_entity_poly.type
_entity_poly.pdbx_seq_one_letter_code
_entity_poly.pdbx_strand_id
1 'polypeptide(L)'
;YGLYAAFMDCFVYVIFGSCKNITIGPTAIMALMIQPLVINYGPDIAVLICFLKGCIISLLSIFHLGFLLDFISLPVITGFTSAAAISIASSQFKPLLGIPGRSEKFVDGIVSIFKNLDKINVWDVFLGISTLTCLLILK
;
A
#
# COMPACT_ATOMS: atom_id res chain seq x y z
N TYR A 1 7.22 6.31 7.89
CA TYR A 1 8.13 5.23 7.43
C TYR A 1 8.26 5.11 5.91
N GLY A 2 7.26 5.49 5.10
CA GLY A 2 7.33 5.33 3.63
C GLY A 2 8.51 6.04 2.95
N LEU A 3 8.80 7.29 3.32
CA LEU A 3 9.94 8.03 2.73
C LEU A 3 11.29 7.36 3.04
N TYR A 4 11.48 6.91 4.29
CA TYR A 4 12.69 6.20 4.70
C TYR A 4 12.84 4.86 3.96
N ALA A 5 11.75 4.11 3.80
CA ALA A 5 11.76 2.85 3.04
C ALA A 5 12.12 3.08 1.57
N ALA A 6 11.43 4.00 0.89
CA ALA A 6 11.69 4.32 -0.52
C ALA A 6 13.13 4.78 -0.78
N PHE A 7 13.69 5.56 0.14
CA PHE A 7 15.07 6.03 0.03
C PHE A 7 16.08 4.89 0.26
N MET A 8 15.96 4.14 1.35
CA MET A 8 16.93 3.09 1.68
C MET A 8 16.87 1.89 0.74
N ASP A 9 15.68 1.50 0.27
CA ASP A 9 15.52 0.37 -0.64
C ASP A 9 16.33 0.57 -1.94
N CYS A 10 16.44 1.82 -2.42
CA CYS A 10 17.24 2.16 -3.60
C CYS A 10 18.74 1.87 -3.38
N PHE A 11 19.31 2.26 -2.24
CA PHE A 11 20.73 2.02 -1.95
C PHE A 11 21.06 0.54 -1.85
N VAL A 12 20.18 -0.22 -1.18
CA VAL A 12 20.35 -1.67 -1.05
C VAL A 12 20.25 -2.33 -2.42
N TYR A 13 19.32 -1.88 -3.27
CA TYR A 13 19.17 -2.44 -4.62
C TYR A 13 20.35 -2.13 -5.54
N VAL A 14 21.02 -0.97 -5.40
CA VAL A 14 22.22 -0.67 -6.21
C VAL A 14 23.34 -1.69 -5.95
N ILE A 15 23.46 -2.21 -4.73
CA ILE A 15 24.51 -3.16 -4.35
C ILE A 15 24.13 -4.61 -4.69
N PHE A 16 22.88 -5.00 -4.44
CA PHE A 16 22.42 -6.39 -4.53
C PHE A 16 21.48 -6.69 -5.70
N GLY A 17 21.11 -5.68 -6.49
CA GLY A 17 20.12 -5.79 -7.56
C GLY A 17 20.68 -6.43 -8.83
N SER A 18 19.92 -7.37 -9.40
CA SER A 18 20.29 -8.05 -10.65
C SER A 18 19.73 -7.40 -11.92
N CYS A 19 18.68 -6.58 -11.81
CA CYS A 19 17.93 -6.04 -12.94
C CYS A 19 18.11 -4.53 -13.07
N LYS A 20 18.55 -4.07 -14.25
CA LYS A 20 18.80 -2.64 -14.50
C LYS A 20 17.54 -1.75 -14.49
N ASN A 21 16.39 -2.33 -14.85
CA ASN A 21 15.18 -1.55 -15.18
C ASN A 21 14.00 -1.82 -14.23
N ILE A 22 14.25 -2.08 -12.94
CA ILE A 22 13.17 -2.25 -11.96
C ILE A 22 13.18 -1.12 -10.94
N THR A 23 12.00 -0.54 -10.71
CA THR A 23 11.81 0.45 -9.65
C THR A 23 11.36 -0.26 -8.39
N ILE A 24 12.10 -0.08 -7.31
CA ILE A 24 11.78 -0.66 -6.00
C ILE A 24 11.38 0.44 -5.04
N GLY A 25 10.36 0.14 -4.25
CA GLY A 25 9.90 1.01 -3.20
C GLY A 25 8.68 0.42 -2.49
N PRO A 26 8.20 1.10 -1.44
CA PRO A 26 7.03 0.68 -0.71
C PRO A 26 5.79 0.76 -1.61
N THR A 27 5.10 -0.37 -1.77
CA THR A 27 3.83 -0.42 -2.49
C THR A 27 2.67 -0.19 -1.53
N ALA A 28 1.58 0.40 -2.05
CA ALA A 28 0.36 0.64 -1.26
C ALA A 28 -0.20 -0.65 -0.66
N ILE A 29 -0.08 -1.78 -1.38
CA ILE A 29 -0.54 -3.09 -0.92
C ILE A 29 0.22 -3.52 0.34
N MET A 30 1.55 -3.41 0.36
CA MET A 30 2.34 -3.74 1.55
C MET A 30 1.95 -2.88 2.76
N ALA A 31 1.69 -1.58 2.53
CA ALA A 31 1.25 -0.69 3.59
C ALA A 31 -0.11 -1.11 4.18
N LEU A 32 -1.08 -1.49 3.33
CA LEU A 32 -2.39 -1.97 3.77
C LEU A 32 -2.30 -3.28 4.57
N MET A 33 -1.40 -4.19 4.22
CA MET A 33 -1.23 -5.45 4.95
C MET A 33 -0.65 -5.24 6.35
N ILE A 34 0.27 -4.28 6.51
CA ILE A 34 0.94 -3.99 7.78
C ILE A 34 0.10 -3.05 8.67
N GLN A 35 -0.75 -2.22 8.08
CA GLN A 35 -1.60 -1.25 8.78
C GLN A 35 -2.34 -1.81 10.02
N PRO A 36 -3.11 -2.92 9.94
CA PRO A 36 -3.85 -3.42 11.10
C PRO A 36 -2.92 -3.89 12.22
N LEU A 37 -1.74 -4.43 11.91
CA LEU A 37 -0.78 -4.84 12.93
C LEU A 37 -0.18 -3.62 13.65
N VAL A 38 0.12 -2.55 12.92
CA VAL A 38 0.66 -1.31 13.51
C VAL A 38 -0.36 -0.62 14.41
N ILE A 39 -1.65 -0.66 14.06
CA ILE A 39 -2.70 -0.07 14.90
C ILE A 39 -2.82 -0.83 16.23
N ASN A 40 -2.74 -2.16 16.21
CA ASN A 40 -2.91 -2.99 17.41
C ASN A 40 -1.67 -3.04 18.31
N TYR A 41 -0.47 -3.07 17.71
CA TYR A 41 0.77 -3.35 18.44
C TYR A 41 1.79 -2.20 18.41
N GLY A 42 1.48 -1.10 17.72
CA GLY A 42 2.35 0.07 17.61
C GLY A 42 3.31 0.04 16.41
N PRO A 43 4.05 1.13 16.20
CA PRO A 43 4.91 1.32 15.03
C PRO A 43 6.13 0.40 14.99
N ASP A 44 6.63 -0.06 16.15
CA ASP A 44 7.83 -0.90 16.24
C ASP A 44 7.64 -2.26 15.56
N ILE A 45 6.41 -2.77 15.53
CA ILE A 45 6.06 -4.00 14.82
C ILE A 45 6.35 -3.91 13.31
N ALA A 46 6.22 -2.73 12.71
CA ALA A 46 6.56 -2.57 11.29
C ALA A 46 8.06 -2.83 11.03
N VAL A 47 8.92 -2.41 11.96
CA VAL A 47 10.37 -2.62 11.88
C VAL A 47 10.69 -4.11 12.08
N LEU A 48 10.07 -4.74 13.08
CA LEU A 48 10.25 -6.16 13.35
C LEU A 48 9.82 -7.05 12.17
N ILE A 49 8.64 -6.78 11.59
CA ILE A 49 8.13 -7.51 10.42
C ILE A 49 9.04 -7.30 9.21
N CYS A 50 9.52 -6.07 8.99
CA CYS A 50 10.44 -5.78 7.90
C CYS A 50 11.73 -6.59 8.03
N PHE A 51 12.31 -6.62 9.24
CA PHE A 51 13.50 -7.42 9.54
C PHE A 51 13.26 -8.92 9.32
N LEU A 52 12.17 -9.46 9.88
CA LEU A 52 11.83 -10.88 9.75
C LEU A 52 11.56 -11.28 8.28
N LYS A 53 10.87 -10.42 7.52
CA LYS A 53 10.65 -10.59 6.08
C LYS A 53 11.98 -10.63 5.32
N GLY A 54 12.95 -9.81 5.70
CA GLY A 54 14.31 -9.85 5.16
C GLY A 54 15.01 -11.18 5.45
N CYS A 55 14.96 -11.66 6.69
CA CYS A 55 15.52 -12.95 7.08
C CYS A 55 14.90 -14.13 6.31
N ILE A 56 13.57 -14.15 6.20
CA ILE A 56 12.84 -15.21 5.48
C ILE A 56 13.21 -15.20 3.99
N ILE A 57 13.22 -14.04 3.33
CA ILE A 57 13.57 -13.95 1.91
C ILE A 57 15.03 -14.34 1.67
N SER A 58 15.95 -13.93 2.54
CA SER A 58 17.35 -14.35 2.48
C SER A 58 17.48 -15.87 2.60
N LEU A 59 16.78 -16.48 3.54
CA LEU A 59 16.75 -17.93 3.73
C LEU A 59 16.21 -18.64 2.48
N LEU A 60 15.08 -18.19 1.94
CA LEU A 60 14.49 -18.73 0.72
C LEU A 60 15.45 -18.60 -0.49
N SER A 61 16.20 -17.49 -0.55
CA SER A 61 17.20 -17.26 -1.60
C SER A 61 18.38 -18.24 -1.48
N ILE A 62 18.86 -18.53 -0.26
CA ILE A 62 19.94 -19.51 -0.03
C ILE A 62 19.54 -20.91 -0.50
N PHE A 63 18.27 -21.29 -0.28
CA PHE A 63 17.72 -22.55 -0.77
C PHE A 63 17.29 -22.50 -2.24
N HIS A 64 17.50 -21.40 -2.95
CA HIS A 64 17.09 -21.20 -4.35
C HIS A 64 15.59 -21.46 -4.58
N LEU A 65 14.75 -21.18 -3.58
CA LEU A 65 13.30 -21.42 -3.62
C LEU A 65 12.53 -20.41 -4.50
N GLY A 66 13.23 -19.63 -5.33
CA GLY A 66 12.63 -18.68 -6.26
C GLY A 66 11.70 -19.34 -7.28
N PHE A 67 11.95 -20.61 -7.63
CA PHE A 67 11.13 -21.38 -8.57
C PHE A 67 9.68 -21.58 -8.07
N LEU A 68 9.41 -21.42 -6.76
CA LEU A 68 8.03 -21.48 -6.24
C LEU A 68 7.16 -20.35 -6.78
N LEU A 69 7.76 -19.21 -7.12
CA LEU A 69 7.03 -18.07 -7.65
C LEU A 69 6.43 -18.36 -9.03
N ASP A 70 7.05 -19.26 -9.80
CA ASP A 70 6.56 -19.66 -11.14
C ASP A 70 5.27 -20.51 -11.06
N PHE A 71 4.95 -21.07 -9.89
CA PHE A 71 3.71 -21.80 -9.66
C PHE A 71 2.53 -20.89 -9.32
N ILE A 72 2.76 -19.60 -9.09
CA ILE A 72 1.68 -18.65 -8.83
C ILE A 72 1.02 -18.32 -10.17
N SER A 73 -0.21 -18.79 -10.37
CA SER A 73 -0.92 -18.59 -11.62
C SER A 73 -1.24 -17.11 -11.86
N LEU A 74 -1.12 -16.67 -13.12
CA LEU A 74 -1.48 -15.32 -13.55
C LEU A 74 -2.88 -14.88 -13.08
N PRO A 75 -3.94 -15.72 -13.15
CA PRO A 75 -5.26 -15.36 -12.64
C PRO A 75 -5.29 -15.02 -11.14
N VAL A 76 -4.45 -15.66 -10.32
CA VAL A 76 -4.37 -15.37 -8.88
C VAL A 76 -3.70 -14.03 -8.65
N ILE A 77 -2.62 -13.74 -9.37
CA ILE A 77 -1.91 -12.44 -9.27
C ILE A 77 -2.82 -11.31 -9.73
N THR A 78 -3.51 -11.45 -10.85
CA THR A 78 -4.43 -10.42 -11.38
C THR A 78 -5.66 -10.25 -10.49
N GLY A 79 -6.21 -11.34 -9.95
CA GLY A 79 -7.29 -11.29 -8.97
C GLY A 79 -6.89 -10.56 -7.68
N PHE A 80 -5.74 -10.90 -7.11
CA PHE A 80 -5.21 -10.27 -5.91
C PHE A 80 -4.92 -8.78 -6.12
N THR A 81 -4.25 -8.42 -7.22
CA THR A 81 -3.93 -7.02 -7.54
C THR A 81 -5.19 -6.19 -7.81
N SER A 82 -6.21 -6.76 -8.46
CA SER A 82 -7.50 -6.08 -8.70
C SER A 82 -8.25 -5.83 -7.39
N ALA A 83 -8.32 -6.82 -6.50
CA ALA A 83 -8.94 -6.67 -5.18
C ALA A 83 -8.20 -5.63 -4.33
N ALA A 84 -6.87 -5.63 -4.38
CA ALA A 84 -6.05 -4.63 -3.70
C ALA A 84 -6.27 -3.22 -4.27
N ALA A 85 -6.37 -3.06 -5.60
CA ALA A 85 -6.66 -1.78 -6.23
C ALA A 85 -8.02 -1.21 -5.79
N ILE A 86 -9.06 -2.05 -5.75
CA ILE A 86 -10.39 -1.67 -5.25
C ILE A 86 -10.32 -1.26 -3.77
N SER A 87 -9.56 -2.00 -2.95
CA SER A 87 -9.38 -1.70 -1.52
C SER A 87 -8.66 -0.37 -1.31
N ILE A 88 -7.62 -0.09 -2.09
CA ILE A 88 -6.90 1.18 -2.07
C ILE A 88 -7.83 2.31 -2.46
N ALA A 89 -8.56 2.18 -3.58
CA ALA A 89 -9.50 3.20 -4.03
C ALA A 89 -10.53 3.53 -2.95
N SER A 90 -11.13 2.51 -2.33
CA SER A 90 -12.06 2.66 -1.20
C SER A 90 -11.47 3.43 -0.03
N SER A 91 -10.21 3.16 0.33
CA SER A 91 -9.53 3.86 1.43
C SER A 91 -9.30 5.35 1.18
N GLN A 92 -9.28 5.79 -0.09
CA GLN A 92 -9.02 7.18 -0.48
C GLN A 92 -10.30 8.03 -0.58
N PHE A 93 -11.49 7.44 -0.66
CA PHE A 93 -12.75 8.21 -0.72
C PHE A 93 -12.98 9.08 0.51
N LYS A 94 -12.57 8.62 1.70
CA LYS A 94 -12.72 9.40 2.93
C LYS A 94 -11.85 10.65 2.97
N PRO A 95 -10.51 10.55 2.73
CA PRO A 95 -9.66 11.73 2.55
C PRO A 95 -10.19 12.67 1.47
N LEU A 96 -10.68 12.14 0.34
CA LEU A 96 -11.22 12.95 -0.74
C LEU A 96 -12.44 13.78 -0.33
N LEU A 97 -13.29 13.23 0.55
CA LEU A 97 -14.48 13.91 1.09
C LEU A 97 -14.20 14.75 2.34
N GLY A 98 -12.96 14.77 2.85
CA GLY A 98 -12.60 15.47 4.08
C GLY A 98 -13.22 14.89 5.36
N ILE A 99 -13.74 13.65 5.32
CA ILE A 99 -14.42 13.04 6.46
C ILE A 99 -13.38 12.52 7.47
N PRO A 100 -13.38 12.98 8.73
CA PRO A 100 -12.43 12.50 9.74
C PRO A 100 -12.74 11.07 10.17
N GLY A 101 -11.72 10.21 10.19
CA GLY A 101 -11.79 8.84 10.73
C GLY A 101 -11.35 7.78 9.73
N ARG A 102 -10.42 6.91 10.15
CA ARG A 102 -9.96 5.76 9.37
C ARG A 102 -10.91 4.58 9.54
N SER A 103 -11.34 3.95 8.45
CA SER A 103 -11.97 2.62 8.53
C SER A 103 -10.93 1.56 8.23
N GLU A 104 -10.92 0.51 9.05
CA GLU A 104 -9.98 -0.62 8.90
C GLU A 104 -10.44 -1.63 7.87
N LYS A 105 -11.77 -1.78 7.69
CA LYS A 105 -12.36 -2.70 6.72
C LYS A 105 -13.00 -1.93 5.57
N PHE A 106 -12.88 -2.48 4.36
CA PHE A 106 -13.49 -1.93 3.14
C PHE A 106 -14.99 -1.63 3.32
N VAL A 107 -15.73 -2.61 3.85
CA VAL A 107 -17.18 -2.51 4.05
C VAL A 107 -17.52 -1.41 5.07
N ASP A 108 -16.81 -1.38 6.20
CA ASP A 108 -16.99 -0.33 7.22
C ASP A 108 -16.60 1.04 6.68
N GLY A 109 -15.64 1.09 5.76
CA GLY A 109 -15.27 2.29 4.99
C GLY A 109 -16.45 2.87 4.25
N ILE A 110 -17.09 2.06 3.40
CA ILE A 110 -18.25 2.46 2.61
C ILE A 110 -19.41 2.88 3.51
N VAL A 111 -19.78 2.07 4.50
CA VAL A 111 -20.89 2.38 5.41
C VAL A 111 -20.65 3.68 6.17
N SER A 112 -19.42 3.92 6.62
CA SER A 112 -19.08 5.14 7.36
C SER A 112 -19.10 6.40 6.50
N ILE A 113 -18.88 6.30 5.18
CA ILE A 113 -19.03 7.43 4.25
C ILE A 113 -20.49 7.86 4.23
N PHE A 114 -21.42 6.93 4.01
CA PHE A 114 -22.86 7.22 4.00
C PHE A 114 -23.38 7.74 5.34
N LYS A 115 -22.81 7.28 6.47
CA LYS A 115 -23.19 7.76 7.81
C LYS A 115 -22.62 9.12 8.19
N ASN A 116 -21.52 9.57 7.57
CA ASN A 116 -20.85 10.83 7.93
C ASN A 116 -20.87 11.86 6.79
N LEU A 117 -21.88 11.80 5.90
CA LEU A 117 -22.06 12.78 4.83
C LEU A 117 -22.22 14.21 5.36
N ASP A 118 -22.78 14.38 6.56
CA ASP A 118 -22.92 15.71 7.18
C ASP A 118 -21.59 16.32 7.66
N LYS A 119 -20.51 15.54 7.73
CA LYS A 119 -19.16 16.01 8.15
C LYS A 119 -18.23 16.26 6.97
N ILE A 120 -18.77 16.42 5.77
CA ILE A 120 -17.99 16.69 4.56
C ILE A 120 -17.39 18.10 4.66
N ASN A 121 -16.07 18.18 4.50
CA ASN A 121 -15.37 19.46 4.34
C ASN A 121 -15.32 19.84 2.87
N VAL A 122 -16.09 20.86 2.48
CA VAL A 122 -16.18 21.33 1.09
C VAL A 122 -14.81 21.75 0.52
N TRP A 123 -13.94 22.31 1.36
CA TRP A 123 -12.58 22.72 0.95
C TRP A 123 -11.68 21.54 0.61
N ASP A 124 -11.74 20.45 1.37
CA ASP A 124 -10.97 19.23 1.10
C ASP A 124 -11.45 18.56 -0.18
N VAL A 125 -12.78 18.55 -0.40
CA VAL A 125 -13.39 18.06 -1.64
C VAL A 125 -12.91 18.86 -2.85
N PHE A 126 -12.94 20.19 -2.76
CA PHE A 126 -12.51 21.06 -3.84
C PHE A 126 -11.02 20.86 -4.18
N LEU A 127 -10.16 20.75 -3.16
CA LEU A 127 -8.74 20.48 -3.34
C LEU A 127 -8.50 19.08 -3.92
N GLY A 128 -9.21 18.07 -3.43
CA GLY A 128 -9.12 16.70 -3.93
C GLY A 128 -9.56 16.56 -5.39
N ILE A 129 -10.67 17.19 -5.77
CA ILE A 129 -11.18 17.15 -7.15
C ILE A 129 -10.26 17.94 -8.08
N SER A 130 -9.85 19.16 -7.70
CA SER A 130 -8.97 19.98 -8.54
C SER A 130 -7.62 19.31 -8.80
N THR A 131 -7.02 18.69 -7.78
CA THR A 131 -5.77 17.92 -7.94
C THR A 131 -5.95 16.69 -8.83
N LEU A 132 -7.06 15.95 -8.67
CA LEU A 132 -7.38 14.80 -9.52
C LEU A 132 -7.58 15.23 -10.98
N THR A 133 -8.35 16.29 -11.22
CA THR A 133 -8.58 16.84 -12.56
C THR A 133 -7.27 17.31 -13.20
N CYS A 134 -6.43 18.03 -12.45
CA CYS A 134 -5.12 18.47 -12.92
C CYS A 134 -4.24 17.28 -13.35
N LEU A 135 -4.17 16.23 -12.52
CA LEU A 135 -3.41 15.02 -12.82
C LEU A 135 -3.92 14.32 -14.09
N LEU A 136 -5.24 14.23 -14.28
CA LEU A 136 -5.84 13.62 -15.47
C LEU A 136 -5.62 14.44 -16.75
N ILE A 137 -5.56 15.76 -16.66
CA ILE A 137 -5.29 16.64 -17.81
C ILE A 137 -3.81 16.60 -18.21
N LEU A 138 -2.90 16.52 -17.23
CA LEU A 138 -1.46 16.48 -17.45
C LEU A 138 -0.95 15.11 -17.93
N LYS A 139 -1.78 14.08 -17.83
CA LYS A 139 -1.44 12.70 -18.19
C LYS A 139 -1.75 12.41 -19.65
#